data_AF-A0A540WFS9-F1
#
_entry.id   AF-A0A540WFS9-F1
#
_cell.length_a   1.000
_cell.length_b   1.000
_cell.length_c   1.000
_cell.angle_alpha   90.00
_cell.angle_beta   90.00
_cell.angle_gamma   90.00
#
_symmetry.space_group_name_H-M   'P 1'
#
loop_
_entity.id
_entity.type
_entity.pdbx_description
1 polymer ?
#
loop_
_entity_poly.entity_id
_entity_poly.type
_entity_poly.pdbx_seq_one_letter_code
_entity_poly.pdbx_strand_id
1 'polypeptide(L)'
;CYDSYVPNVELAGGTAVRVPLTPGTFRPDFGRIAAALTPRTRAILINTPHNPSATVWTDEDMRALEALLAPTDVVVISDEVYEHMVFDGAEHQSAARFPGLAARAFIVSSFGKTFHVTGWKVGTVVA
;
A
#
# COMPACT_ATOMS: atom_id res chain seq x y z
N CYS A 1 2.96 -9.08 -5.75
CA CYS A 1 1.90 -8.47 -4.92
C CYS A 1 0.84 -9.54 -4.63
N TYR A 2 -0.09 -9.27 -3.73
CA TYR A 2 -1.27 -10.11 -3.52
C TYR A 2 -2.08 -10.22 -4.81
N ASP A 3 -2.53 -11.42 -5.12
CA ASP A 3 -3.11 -11.81 -6.42
C ASP A 3 -4.45 -11.14 -6.70
N SER A 4 -5.22 -10.83 -5.65
CA SER A 4 -6.56 -10.23 -5.75
C SER A 4 -6.55 -8.79 -6.29
N TYR A 5 -5.44 -8.05 -6.23
CA TYR A 5 -5.43 -6.64 -6.61
C TYR A 5 -5.78 -6.42 -8.08
N VAL A 6 -5.15 -7.17 -8.99
CA VAL A 6 -5.30 -6.97 -10.43
C VAL A 6 -6.71 -7.30 -10.91
N PRO A 7 -7.31 -8.46 -10.57
CA PRO A 7 -8.67 -8.77 -10.99
C PRO A 7 -9.70 -7.73 -10.53
N ASN A 8 -9.56 -7.18 -9.32
CA ASN A 8 -10.47 -6.13 -8.83
C ASN A 8 -10.33 -4.81 -9.60
N VAL A 9 -9.10 -4.42 -9.95
CA VAL A 9 -8.86 -3.24 -10.79
C VAL A 9 -9.48 -3.43 -12.17
N GLU A 10 -9.28 -4.59 -12.79
CA GLU A 10 -9.83 -4.91 -14.12
C GLU A 10 -11.36 -5.02 -14.11
N LEU A 11 -11.94 -5.62 -13.06
CA LEU A 11 -13.39 -5.70 -12.86
C LEU A 11 -14.03 -4.31 -12.75
N ALA A 12 -13.34 -3.35 -12.15
CA ALA A 12 -13.76 -1.95 -12.07
C ALA A 12 -13.53 -1.16 -13.38
N GLY A 13 -13.07 -1.81 -14.45
CA GLY A 13 -12.75 -1.18 -15.74
C GLY A 13 -11.44 -0.39 -15.76
N GLY A 14 -10.60 -0.54 -14.72
CA GLY A 14 -9.28 0.07 -14.64
C GLY A 14 -8.22 -0.73 -15.40
N THR A 15 -7.05 -0.10 -15.62
CA THR A 15 -5.86 -0.77 -16.17
C THR A 15 -4.79 -0.88 -15.08
N ALA A 16 -4.42 -2.09 -14.71
CA ALA A 16 -3.38 -2.33 -13.70
C ALA A 16 -1.97 -2.07 -14.27
N VAL A 17 -1.34 -0.96 -13.85
CA VAL A 17 0.06 -0.65 -14.13
C VAL A 17 0.93 -1.21 -13.00
N ARG A 18 1.77 -2.20 -13.31
CA ARG A 18 2.64 -2.85 -12.33
C ARG A 18 4.00 -2.17 -12.29
N VAL A 19 4.45 -1.81 -11.08
CA VAL A 19 5.81 -1.33 -10.83
C VAL A 19 6.57 -2.44 -10.10
N PRO A 20 7.59 -3.07 -10.71
CA PRO A 20 8.34 -4.13 -10.06
C PRO A 20 9.20 -3.59 -8.92
N LEU A 21 9.16 -4.27 -7.78
CA LEU A 21 10.08 -4.03 -6.67
C LEU A 21 11.52 -4.36 -7.08
N THR A 22 12.49 -3.72 -6.42
CA THR A 22 13.92 -3.96 -6.68
C THR A 22 14.30 -5.38 -6.31
N PRO A 23 14.81 -6.22 -7.25
CA PRO A 23 15.21 -7.59 -6.94
C PRO A 23 16.26 -7.66 -5.83
N GLY A 24 16.17 -8.69 -4.98
CA GLY A 24 17.10 -8.91 -3.87
C GLY A 24 16.77 -8.12 -2.60
N THR A 25 16.22 -6.90 -2.71
CA THR A 25 15.81 -6.09 -1.55
C THR A 25 14.29 -5.98 -1.40
N PHE A 26 13.54 -6.18 -2.48
CA PHE A 26 12.09 -5.97 -2.56
C PHE A 26 11.64 -4.58 -2.09
N ARG A 27 12.52 -3.59 -2.21
CA ARG A 27 12.26 -2.19 -1.87
C ARG A 27 11.51 -1.48 -3.02
N PRO A 28 10.63 -0.52 -2.73
CA PRO A 28 10.04 0.33 -3.75
C PRO A 28 11.13 1.15 -4.46
N ASP A 29 10.96 1.37 -5.77
CA ASP A 29 11.79 2.26 -6.57
C ASP A 29 10.95 3.49 -6.93
N PHE A 30 11.15 4.59 -6.20
CA PHE A 30 10.37 5.82 -6.41
C PHE A 30 10.60 6.48 -7.77
N GLY A 31 11.73 6.24 -8.42
CA GLY A 31 11.96 6.67 -9.80
C GLY A 31 11.04 5.93 -10.78
N ARG A 32 10.90 4.61 -10.61
CA ARG A 32 9.98 3.80 -11.42
C ARG A 32 8.51 4.08 -11.09
N ILE A 33 8.18 4.31 -9.82
CA ILE A 33 6.83 4.71 -9.43
C ILE A 33 6.48 6.04 -10.09
N ALA A 34 7.34 7.05 -9.99
CA ALA A 34 7.14 8.35 -10.62
C ALA A 34 6.95 8.23 -12.14
N ALA A 35 7.78 7.43 -12.81
CA ALA A 35 7.68 7.20 -14.26
C ALA A 35 6.39 6.49 -14.69
N ALA A 36 5.73 5.75 -13.79
CA ALA A 36 4.46 5.08 -14.05
C ALA A 36 3.24 5.99 -13.82
N LEU A 37 3.40 7.12 -13.13
CA LEU A 37 2.33 8.09 -12.93
C LEU A 37 2.04 8.85 -14.21
N THR A 38 0.75 8.99 -14.54
CA THR A 38 0.26 9.73 -15.70
C THR A 38 -0.97 10.54 -15.30
N PRO A 39 -1.45 11.48 -16.13
CA PRO A 39 -2.73 12.16 -15.90
C PRO A 39 -3.94 11.21 -15.82
N ARG A 40 -3.81 9.94 -16.24
CA ARG A 40 -4.87 8.93 -16.12
C ARG A 40 -4.78 8.13 -14.82
N THR A 41 -3.72 8.26 -14.03
CA THR A 41 -3.58 7.52 -12.78
C THR A 41 -4.64 8.00 -11.78
N ARG A 42 -5.37 7.04 -11.19
CA ARG A 42 -6.45 7.33 -10.23
C ARG A 42 -6.13 6.89 -8.82
N ALA A 43 -5.47 5.75 -8.67
CA ALA A 43 -5.07 5.21 -7.38
C ALA A 43 -3.69 4.57 -7.46
N ILE A 44 -2.99 4.52 -6.33
CA ILE A 44 -1.85 3.65 -6.09
C ILE A 44 -2.20 2.66 -4.98
N LEU A 45 -1.95 1.38 -5.21
CA LEU A 45 -2.08 0.34 -4.19
C LEU A 45 -0.70 0.07 -3.59
N ILE A 46 -0.57 0.25 -2.27
CA ILE A 46 0.60 -0.17 -1.51
C ILE A 46 0.19 -1.28 -0.55
N ASN A 47 1.12 -2.18 -0.24
CA ASN A 47 0.89 -3.22 0.73
C ASN A 47 2.11 -3.35 1.63
N THR A 48 1.95 -2.95 2.88
CA THR A 48 3.01 -2.93 3.89
C THR A 48 2.39 -3.19 5.28
N PRO A 49 2.87 -4.19 6.03
CA PRO A 49 3.88 -5.19 5.67
C PRO A 49 3.51 -6.04 4.44
N HIS A 50 4.48 -6.26 3.55
CA HIS A 50 4.23 -6.73 2.19
C HIS A 50 4.13 -8.26 2.10
N ASN A 51 3.02 -8.73 1.55
CA ASN A 51 2.88 -10.10 1.07
C ASN A 51 3.24 -10.14 -0.43
N PRO A 52 4.25 -10.93 -0.87
CA PRO A 52 4.89 -12.04 -0.15
C PRO A 52 6.31 -11.79 0.36
N SER A 53 6.91 -10.61 0.14
CA SER A 53 8.35 -10.41 0.41
C SER A 53 8.71 -10.19 1.88
N ALA A 54 7.72 -10.01 2.76
CA ALA A 54 7.89 -9.68 4.17
C ALA A 54 8.63 -8.36 4.43
N THR A 55 8.77 -7.49 3.42
CA THR A 55 9.34 -6.16 3.60
C THR A 55 8.33 -5.19 4.19
N VAL A 56 8.83 -4.22 4.95
CA VAL A 56 8.05 -3.13 5.54
C VAL A 56 8.56 -1.81 4.96
N TRP A 57 7.65 -0.89 4.68
CA TRP A 57 7.99 0.47 4.25
C TRP A 57 8.44 1.30 5.46
N THR A 58 9.45 2.15 5.25
CA THR A 58 10.00 3.03 6.28
C THR A 58 9.32 4.40 6.27
N ASP A 59 9.60 5.24 7.28
CA ASP A 59 9.12 6.62 7.32
C ASP A 59 9.57 7.38 6.05
N GLU A 60 10.81 7.15 5.60
CA GLU A 60 11.34 7.76 4.38
C GLU A 60 10.57 7.33 3.12
N ASP A 61 10.14 6.07 3.02
CA ASP A 61 9.31 5.63 1.89
C ASP A 61 7.96 6.33 1.88
N MET A 62 7.32 6.40 3.04
CA MET A 62 5.99 7.00 3.15
C MET A 62 6.06 8.51 2.86
N ARG A 63 7.11 9.21 3.32
CA ARG A 63 7.37 10.60 2.94
C ARG A 63 7.67 10.78 1.46
N ALA A 64 8.44 9.88 0.87
CA ALA A 64 8.72 9.91 -0.57
C ALA A 64 7.44 9.72 -1.38
N LEU A 65 6.54 8.84 -0.93
CA LEU A 65 5.22 8.67 -1.54
C LEU A 65 4.36 9.93 -1.36
N GLU A 66 4.30 10.50 -0.16
CA GLU A 66 3.56 11.73 0.13
C GLU A 66 4.00 12.87 -0.79
N ALA A 67 5.31 13.10 -0.89
CA ALA A 67 5.89 14.13 -1.74
C ALA A 67 5.60 13.87 -3.22
N LEU A 68 5.68 12.61 -3.67
CA LEU A 68 5.42 12.23 -5.06
C LEU A 68 3.96 12.46 -5.45
N LEU A 69 3.01 12.22 -4.53
CA LEU A 69 1.58 12.36 -4.78
C LEU A 69 1.03 13.76 -4.51
N ALA A 70 1.75 14.60 -3.77
CA ALA A 70 1.36 15.97 -3.43
C ALA A 70 0.82 16.80 -4.62
N PRO A 71 1.41 16.80 -5.83
CA PRO A 71 0.91 17.56 -6.97
C PRO A 71 -0.22 16.87 -7.75
N THR A 72 -0.82 15.81 -7.21
CA THR A 72 -1.80 14.96 -7.90
C THR A 72 -3.06 14.77 -7.06
N ASP A 73 -4.13 14.29 -7.69
CA ASP A 73 -5.35 13.81 -7.02
C ASP A 73 -5.38 12.27 -6.89
N VAL A 74 -4.23 11.60 -7.03
CA VAL A 74 -4.14 10.13 -6.93
C VAL A 74 -4.41 9.73 -5.48
N VAL A 75 -5.41 8.86 -5.27
CA VAL A 75 -5.71 8.28 -3.95
C VAL A 75 -4.78 7.11 -3.63
N VAL A 76 -4.61 6.81 -2.34
CA VAL A 76 -3.80 5.69 -1.87
C VAL A 76 -4.73 4.61 -1.34
N ILE A 77 -4.58 3.37 -1.80
CA ILE A 77 -5.16 2.21 -1.15
C ILE A 77 -4.03 1.54 -0.40
N SER A 78 -4.05 1.67 0.92
CA SER A 78 -3.02 1.15 1.82
C SER A 78 -3.49 -0.16 2.43
N ASP A 79 -3.02 -1.28 1.88
CA ASP A 79 -3.28 -2.61 2.45
C ASP A 79 -2.32 -2.86 3.61
N GLU A 80 -2.85 -2.68 4.82
CA GLU A 80 -2.13 -2.74 6.10
C GLU A 80 -2.60 -3.93 6.95
N VAL A 81 -3.16 -4.99 6.33
CA VAL A 81 -3.73 -6.13 7.08
C VAL A 81 -2.74 -6.87 7.97
N TYR A 82 -1.44 -6.63 7.79
CA TYR A 82 -0.35 -7.18 8.61
C TYR A 82 0.27 -6.14 9.55
N GLU A 83 -0.38 -4.99 9.82
CA GLU A 83 0.13 -3.86 10.61
C GLU A 83 0.74 -4.23 11.98
N HIS A 84 0.28 -5.32 12.61
CA HIS A 84 0.80 -5.81 13.90
C HIS A 84 1.90 -6.88 13.77
N MET A 85 2.32 -7.24 12.56
CA MET A 85 3.35 -8.24 12.28
C MET A 85 4.64 -7.55 11.79
N VAL A 86 5.14 -6.63 12.60
CA VAL A 86 6.45 -5.97 12.44
C VAL A 86 7.44 -6.49 13.48
N PHE A 87 8.71 -6.63 13.10
CA PHE A 87 9.74 -7.29 13.90
C PHE A 87 10.95 -6.39 14.13
N ASP A 88 11.88 -6.81 14.98
CA ASP A 88 13.19 -6.18 15.17
C ASP A 88 13.14 -4.71 15.63
N GLY A 89 12.07 -4.33 16.35
CA GLY A 89 11.85 -2.97 16.81
C GLY A 89 11.38 -1.99 15.73
N ALA A 90 11.09 -2.47 14.51
CA ALA A 90 10.49 -1.66 13.47
C ALA A 90 9.06 -1.24 13.85
N GLU A 91 8.71 0.00 13.54
CA GLU A 91 7.36 0.53 13.70
C GLU A 91 6.63 0.48 12.35
N HIS A 92 5.40 -0.02 12.33
CA HIS A 92 4.54 0.05 11.15
C HIS A 92 4.21 1.50 10.80
N GLN A 93 4.57 1.90 9.57
CA GLN A 93 4.38 3.26 9.07
C GLN A 93 3.05 3.37 8.33
N SER A 94 1.94 3.36 9.06
CA SER A 94 0.59 3.51 8.47
C SER A 94 0.46 4.81 7.68
N ALA A 95 -0.29 4.78 6.57
CA ALA A 95 -0.61 5.98 5.78
C ALA A 95 -1.31 7.07 6.63
N ALA A 96 -2.02 6.69 7.70
CA ALA A 96 -2.66 7.62 8.63
C ALA A 96 -1.66 8.53 9.37
N ARG A 97 -0.39 8.15 9.47
CA ARG A 97 0.66 8.93 10.19
C ARG A 97 1.17 10.12 9.37
N PHE A 98 0.83 10.20 8.08
CA PHE A 98 1.33 11.19 7.13
C PHE A 98 0.16 12.05 6.62
N PRO A 99 0.01 13.32 7.04
CA PRO A 99 -1.19 14.10 6.77
C PRO A 99 -1.61 14.20 5.29
N GLY A 100 -0.64 14.31 4.38
CA GLY A 100 -0.89 14.39 2.94
C GLY A 100 -1.34 13.06 2.34
N LEU A 101 -0.93 11.92 2.92
CA LEU A 101 -1.45 10.60 2.57
C LEU A 101 -2.79 10.33 3.24
N ALA A 102 -2.92 10.62 4.53
CA ALA A 102 -4.14 10.40 5.31
C ALA A 102 -5.35 11.09 4.69
N ALA A 103 -5.18 12.31 4.16
CA ALA A 103 -6.25 13.05 3.48
C ALA A 103 -6.78 12.41 2.18
N ARG A 104 -6.13 11.34 1.68
CA ARG A 104 -6.42 10.68 0.39
C ARG A 104 -6.30 9.16 0.45
N ALA A 105 -6.22 8.57 1.65
CA ALA A 105 -5.94 7.15 1.84
C ALA A 105 -7.21 6.38 2.19
N PHE A 106 -7.35 5.19 1.60
CA PHE A 106 -8.24 4.13 2.05
C PHE A 106 -7.35 3.07 2.71
N ILE A 107 -7.35 3.01 4.03
CA ILE A 107 -6.52 2.10 4.83
C ILE A 107 -7.32 0.85 5.13
N VAL A 108 -6.79 -0.30 4.71
CA VAL A 108 -7.46 -1.61 4.81
C VAL A 108 -6.81 -2.43 5.92
N SER A 109 -7.63 -2.91 6.87
CA SER A 109 -7.21 -3.78 7.97
C SER A 109 -8.03 -5.08 8.02
N SER A 110 -7.50 -6.12 8.66
CA SER A 110 -8.17 -7.42 8.77
C SER A 110 -8.07 -8.04 10.15
N PHE A 111 -9.22 -8.22 10.82
CA PHE A 111 -9.28 -8.91 12.10
C PHE A 111 -8.86 -10.38 12.01
N GLY A 112 -9.10 -11.02 10.87
CA GLY A 112 -8.67 -12.40 10.65
C GLY A 112 -7.15 -12.57 10.74
N LYS A 113 -6.39 -11.54 10.32
CA LYS A 113 -4.93 -11.52 10.43
C LYS A 113 -4.49 -11.13 11.83
N THR A 114 -5.06 -10.06 12.38
CA THR A 114 -4.75 -9.54 13.71
C THR A 114 -5.00 -10.54 14.84
N PHE A 115 -6.11 -11.28 14.78
CA PHE A 115 -6.55 -12.16 15.87
C PHE A 115 -6.46 -13.65 15.55
N HIS A 116 -5.75 -14.02 14.47
CA HIS A 116 -5.56 -15.42 14.06
C HIS A 116 -6.86 -16.20 13.79
N VAL A 117 -7.93 -15.50 13.39
CA VAL A 117 -9.28 -16.07 13.12
C VAL A 117 -9.70 -15.82 11.67
N THR A 118 -8.86 -16.23 10.71
CA THR A 118 -9.06 -15.94 9.27
C THR A 118 -10.42 -16.41 8.71
N GLY A 119 -11.05 -17.40 9.34
CA GLY A 119 -12.39 -17.88 8.98
C GLY A 119 -13.54 -16.92 9.32
N TRP A 120 -13.34 -15.92 10.18
CA TRP A 120 -14.40 -14.96 10.57
C TRP A 120 -14.74 -13.95 9.48
N LYS A 121 -13.82 -13.72 8.52
CA LYS A 121 -14.04 -12.82 7.37
C LYS A 121 -14.51 -11.41 7.76
N VAL A 122 -13.87 -10.81 8.75
CA VAL A 122 -14.11 -9.43 9.17
C VAL A 122 -12.87 -8.57 8.90
N GLY A 123 -13.08 -7.40 8.30
CA GLY A 123 -12.08 -6.38 8.04
C GLY A 123 -12.73 -4.99 8.00
N THR A 124 -11.91 -3.96 7.89
CA THR A 124 -12.36 -2.56 7.91
C THR A 124 -11.61 -1.73 6.86
N VAL A 125 -12.23 -0.63 6.46
CA VAL A 125 -11.59 0.44 5.71
C VAL A 125 -11.76 1.74 6.48
N VAL A 126 -10.67 2.49 6.65
CA VAL A 126 -10.67 3.86 7.22
C VAL A 126 -10.26 4.83 6.12
N ALA A 127 -11.00 5.92 5.95
CA ALA A 127 -10.77 6.97 4.96
C ALA A 127 -11.32 8.32 5.44
#